data_AF-C0CYW9-F1
#
_entry.id   AF-C0CYW9-F1
#
_cell.length_a   1.000
_cell.length_b   1.000
_cell.length_c   1.000
_cell.angle_alpha   90.00
_cell.angle_beta   90.00
_cell.angle_gamma   90.00
#
_symmetry.space_group_name_H-M   'P 1'
#
loop_
_entity.id
_entity.type
_entity.pdbx_description
1 polymer ?
#
loop_
_entity_poly.entity_id
_entity_poly.type
_entity_poly.pdbx_seq_one_letter_code
_entity_poly.pdbx_strand_id
1 'polypeptide(L)'
;MKRLDRLYMGTNTKMYKTISDTTAFLSRLNQLTADIPADCLELFVIPSYTALESASRTAAGGRIRVGAQNMGWEDEGQFTGEISPVMLQEIGVNLAMIGHSERRHVFGETDREEEKKVAKALASGFTALLCIGETAQDKAYGLSDETLRTQLKIGLHSITREQAANLWIAYEPVWAIGVNGVPADEHYADERHRVIKDTLSELFGPETGPDIPVLYGGSVNPENAPLLIQMPHIDGLFIGRSAWDADRFNAIIRTVLPLFGSRKNAASPLSDSCKSQKEEIR
;
A
#
# COMPACT_ATOMS: atom_id res chain seq x y z
N MET A 1 12.71 -11.49 14.86
CA MET A 1 11.72 -11.59 13.77
C MET A 1 12.32 -10.98 12.51
N LYS A 2 12.12 -11.61 11.35
CA LYS A 2 12.71 -11.14 10.09
C LYS A 2 11.90 -9.95 9.58
N ARG A 3 12.51 -8.77 9.62
CA ARG A 3 12.08 -7.60 8.85
C ARG A 3 11.68 -8.05 7.44
N LEU A 4 10.45 -7.75 7.05
CA LEU A 4 9.77 -8.18 5.81
C LEU A 4 10.70 -8.67 4.68
N ASP A 5 10.62 -9.97 4.36
CA ASP A 5 11.48 -10.63 3.35
C ASP A 5 11.17 -10.22 1.89
N ARG A 6 10.13 -9.40 1.67
CA ARG A 6 9.69 -8.96 0.34
C ARG A 6 9.48 -7.45 0.22
N LEU A 7 9.68 -6.93 -0.98
CA LEU A 7 9.35 -5.55 -1.34
C LEU A 7 7.85 -5.43 -1.61
N TYR A 8 7.21 -4.37 -1.14
CA TYR A 8 5.80 -4.09 -1.45
C TYR A 8 5.69 -3.00 -2.52
N MET A 9 5.00 -3.28 -3.61
CA MET A 9 4.75 -2.32 -4.70
C MET A 9 3.28 -2.32 -5.04
N GLY A 10 2.65 -1.15 -4.96
CA GLY A 10 1.22 -1.02 -5.18
C GLY A 10 0.86 0.13 -6.09
N THR A 11 -0.30 0.07 -6.72
CA THR A 11 -0.92 1.25 -7.33
C THR A 11 -2.43 1.27 -7.12
N ASN A 12 -2.96 2.45 -6.80
CA ASN A 12 -4.38 2.75 -6.87
C ASN A 12 -4.66 3.52 -8.17
N THR A 13 -5.48 2.94 -9.05
CA THR A 13 -5.80 3.57 -10.34
C THR A 13 -6.89 4.65 -10.23
N LYS A 14 -7.44 4.86 -9.02
CA LYS A 14 -8.51 5.81 -8.72
C LYS A 14 -9.66 5.67 -9.75
N MET A 15 -10.25 6.78 -10.17
CA MET A 15 -11.37 6.83 -11.11
C MET A 15 -10.89 7.18 -12.54
N TYR A 16 -9.98 6.37 -13.11
CA TYR A 16 -9.37 6.67 -14.42
C TYR A 16 -9.47 5.58 -15.50
N LYS A 17 -9.66 4.32 -15.14
CA LYS A 17 -9.58 3.20 -16.10
C LYS A 17 -10.94 2.55 -16.30
N THR A 18 -11.28 2.26 -17.56
CA THR A 18 -12.42 1.39 -17.89
C THR A 18 -12.06 -0.08 -17.63
N ILE A 19 -13.01 -1.00 -17.85
CA ILE A 19 -12.77 -2.44 -17.80
C ILE A 19 -11.70 -2.86 -18.81
N SER A 20 -11.78 -2.36 -20.05
CA SER A 20 -10.80 -2.68 -21.10
C SER A 20 -9.40 -2.17 -20.75
N ASP A 21 -9.30 -0.93 -20.23
CA ASP A 21 -8.00 -0.37 -19.83
C ASP A 21 -7.37 -1.15 -18.67
N THR A 22 -8.20 -1.56 -17.71
CA THR A 22 -7.77 -2.30 -16.52
C THR A 22 -7.26 -3.69 -16.88
N THR A 23 -8.01 -4.43 -17.71
CA THR A 23 -7.63 -5.78 -18.15
C THR A 23 -6.38 -5.77 -19.03
N ALA A 24 -6.25 -4.80 -19.94
CA ALA A 24 -5.04 -4.61 -20.75
C ALA A 24 -3.81 -4.28 -19.88
N PHE A 25 -3.96 -3.36 -18.91
CA PHE A 25 -2.90 -3.00 -17.96
C PHE A 25 -2.44 -4.21 -17.14
N LEU A 26 -3.37 -4.96 -16.53
CA LEU A 26 -3.05 -6.12 -15.70
C LEU A 26 -2.41 -7.24 -16.51
N SER A 27 -2.92 -7.53 -17.71
CA SER A 27 -2.34 -8.55 -18.59
C SER A 27 -0.89 -8.23 -18.94
N ARG A 28 -0.61 -6.97 -19.31
CA ARG A 28 0.74 -6.51 -19.63
C ARG A 28 1.65 -6.57 -18.41
N LEU A 29 1.18 -6.09 -17.25
CA LEU A 29 1.97 -6.09 -16.02
C LEU A 29 2.29 -7.50 -15.53
N ASN A 30 1.34 -8.44 -15.62
CA ASN A 30 1.57 -9.86 -15.33
C ASN A 30 2.68 -10.44 -16.22
N GLN A 31 2.64 -10.19 -17.53
CA GLN A 31 3.69 -10.65 -18.45
C GLN A 31 5.06 -10.07 -18.10
N LEU A 32 5.11 -8.77 -17.81
CA LEU A 32 6.34 -8.05 -17.50
C LEU A 32 6.97 -8.43 -16.16
N THR A 33 6.22 -9.05 -15.24
CA THR A 33 6.69 -9.37 -13.88
C THR A 33 6.70 -10.87 -13.59
N ALA A 34 6.39 -11.72 -14.57
CA ALA A 34 6.32 -13.17 -14.43
C ALA A 34 7.67 -13.83 -14.08
N ASP A 35 8.79 -13.16 -14.35
CA ASP A 35 10.15 -13.59 -14.01
C ASP A 35 10.56 -13.25 -12.56
N ILE A 36 9.86 -12.32 -11.89
CA ILE A 36 10.23 -11.86 -10.54
C ILE A 36 9.75 -12.86 -9.48
N PRO A 37 10.63 -13.48 -8.67
CA PRO A 37 10.23 -14.45 -7.66
C PRO A 37 9.19 -13.91 -6.67
N ALA A 38 8.21 -14.75 -6.31
CA ALA A 38 7.08 -14.34 -5.48
C ALA A 38 7.47 -13.98 -4.03
N ASP A 39 8.57 -14.53 -3.54
CA ASP A 39 9.15 -14.21 -2.23
C ASP A 39 9.89 -12.86 -2.22
N CYS A 40 10.19 -12.29 -3.39
CA CYS A 40 10.90 -11.02 -3.52
C CYS A 40 9.95 -9.81 -3.59
N LEU A 41 8.73 -10.00 -4.11
CA LEU A 41 7.81 -8.91 -4.44
C LEU A 41 6.35 -9.25 -4.09
N GLU A 42 5.74 -8.41 -3.25
CA GLU A 42 4.29 -8.30 -3.11
C GLU A 42 3.80 -7.17 -4.03
N LEU A 43 3.19 -7.54 -5.16
CA LEU A 43 2.68 -6.61 -6.17
C LEU A 43 1.16 -6.54 -6.11
N PHE A 44 0.60 -5.34 -5.99
CA PHE A 44 -0.85 -5.16 -5.95
C PHE A 44 -1.37 -3.99 -6.80
N VAL A 45 -2.60 -4.13 -7.28
CA VAL A 45 -3.29 -3.14 -8.11
C VAL A 45 -4.71 -2.97 -7.58
N ILE A 46 -5.14 -1.72 -7.41
CA ILE A 46 -6.45 -1.37 -6.85
C ILE A 46 -7.28 -0.59 -7.89
N PRO A 47 -8.04 -1.30 -8.76
CA PRO A 47 -8.87 -0.66 -9.79
C PRO A 47 -10.24 -0.24 -9.26
N SER A 48 -11.00 0.49 -10.08
CA SER A 48 -12.38 0.88 -9.77
C SER A 48 -13.30 -0.34 -9.65
N TYR A 49 -14.36 -0.26 -8.83
CA TYR A 49 -15.31 -1.36 -8.61
C TYR A 49 -15.89 -1.95 -9.89
N THR A 50 -16.20 -1.11 -10.87
CA THR A 50 -16.76 -1.52 -12.18
C THR A 50 -15.85 -2.48 -12.95
N ALA A 51 -14.55 -2.52 -12.64
CA ALA A 51 -13.58 -3.40 -13.27
C ALA A 51 -13.09 -4.55 -12.37
N LEU A 52 -13.49 -4.61 -11.10
CA LEU A 52 -12.91 -5.55 -10.13
C LEU A 52 -13.07 -7.03 -10.52
N GLU A 53 -14.26 -7.44 -10.96
CA GLU A 53 -14.49 -8.85 -11.36
C GLU A 53 -13.57 -9.23 -12.54
N SER A 54 -13.51 -8.38 -13.57
CA SER A 54 -12.66 -8.59 -14.74
C SER A 54 -11.17 -8.51 -14.38
N ALA A 55 -10.80 -7.62 -13.47
CA ALA A 55 -9.45 -7.48 -12.95
C ALA A 55 -9.01 -8.75 -12.20
N SER A 56 -9.86 -9.26 -11.31
CA SER A 56 -9.61 -10.49 -10.55
C SER A 56 -9.42 -11.69 -11.47
N ARG A 57 -10.31 -11.86 -12.47
CA ARG A 57 -10.16 -12.93 -13.49
C ARG A 57 -8.89 -12.79 -14.31
N THR A 58 -8.49 -11.56 -14.66
CA THR A 58 -7.26 -11.30 -15.43
C THR A 58 -6.00 -11.55 -14.60
N ALA A 59 -6.06 -11.26 -13.30
CA ALA A 59 -4.97 -11.50 -12.36
C ALA A 59 -4.87 -12.96 -11.91
N ALA A 60 -5.93 -13.75 -12.08
CA ALA A 60 -5.97 -15.17 -11.69
C ALA A 60 -4.82 -15.96 -12.34
N GLY A 61 -4.08 -16.71 -11.51
CA GLY A 61 -2.89 -17.46 -11.93
C GLY A 61 -1.62 -16.62 -12.09
N GLY A 62 -1.73 -15.29 -12.00
CA GLY A 62 -0.60 -14.37 -11.89
C GLY A 62 -0.15 -14.15 -10.45
N ARG A 63 0.73 -13.16 -10.25
CA ARG A 63 1.25 -12.76 -8.94
C ARG A 63 0.71 -11.43 -8.44
N ILE A 64 -0.12 -10.75 -9.24
CA ILE A 64 -0.69 -9.45 -8.88
C ILE A 64 -1.89 -9.68 -7.97
N ARG A 65 -1.85 -9.12 -6.76
CA ARG A 65 -3.01 -9.05 -5.87
C ARG A 65 -3.94 -7.91 -6.31
N VAL A 66 -5.22 -8.20 -6.48
CA VAL A 66 -6.23 -7.19 -6.78
C VAL A 66 -6.87 -6.72 -5.47
N GLY A 67 -6.99 -5.40 -5.29
CA GLY A 67 -7.63 -4.78 -4.13
C GLY A 67 -8.81 -3.88 -4.50
N ALA A 68 -9.68 -3.62 -3.52
CA ALA A 68 -10.78 -2.66 -3.64
C ALA A 68 -10.38 -1.27 -3.10
N GLN A 69 -10.87 -0.21 -3.75
CA GLN A 69 -10.53 1.18 -3.40
C GLN A 69 -11.17 1.67 -2.09
N ASN A 70 -12.21 0.98 -1.63
CA ASN A 70 -12.90 1.18 -0.36
C ASN A 70 -13.74 -0.07 -0.05
N MET A 71 -14.27 -0.19 1.16
CA MET A 71 -15.18 -1.25 1.56
C MET A 71 -16.09 -0.75 2.69
N GLY A 72 -17.36 -1.18 2.70
CA GLY A 72 -18.26 -0.94 3.82
C GLY A 72 -17.91 -1.78 5.06
N TRP A 73 -18.48 -1.42 6.21
CA TRP A 73 -18.24 -2.12 7.48
C TRP A 73 -19.34 -3.13 7.87
N GLU A 74 -20.34 -3.32 7.03
CA GLU A 74 -21.44 -4.28 7.21
C GLU A 74 -21.41 -5.34 6.09
N ASP A 75 -21.86 -6.56 6.38
CA ASP A 75 -21.98 -7.63 5.37
C ASP A 75 -23.09 -7.34 4.33
N GLU A 76 -24.16 -6.71 4.80
CA GLU A 76 -25.32 -6.29 4.02
C GLU A 76 -26.09 -5.19 4.78
N GLY A 77 -26.98 -4.46 4.09
CA GLY A 77 -27.86 -3.50 4.75
C GLY A 77 -28.34 -2.37 3.84
N GLN A 78 -28.94 -1.36 4.46
CA GLN A 78 -29.51 -0.18 3.77
C GLN A 78 -28.43 0.86 3.47
N PHE A 79 -27.45 0.48 2.64
CA PHE A 79 -26.28 1.30 2.27
C PHE A 79 -26.18 1.44 0.75
N THR A 80 -27.19 2.06 0.12
CA THR A 80 -27.24 2.21 -1.34
C THR A 80 -25.97 2.87 -1.88
N GLY A 81 -25.24 2.15 -2.74
CA GLY A 81 -23.98 2.61 -3.34
C GLY A 81 -22.71 2.09 -2.65
N GLU A 82 -22.81 1.50 -1.46
CA GLU A 82 -21.69 0.87 -0.77
C GLU A 82 -21.41 -0.55 -1.28
N ILE A 83 -20.20 -1.03 -1.02
CA ILE A 83 -19.71 -2.35 -1.41
C ILE A 83 -19.35 -3.14 -0.15
N SER A 84 -19.97 -4.30 0.04
CA SER A 84 -19.74 -5.14 1.22
C SER A 84 -18.54 -6.07 1.04
N PRO A 85 -17.90 -6.53 2.15
CA PRO A 85 -16.88 -7.56 2.11
C PRO A 85 -17.35 -8.85 1.43
N VAL A 86 -18.62 -9.24 1.61
CA VAL A 86 -19.18 -10.45 1.00
C VAL A 86 -19.17 -10.35 -0.53
N MET A 87 -19.55 -9.20 -1.09
CA MET A 87 -19.51 -8.95 -2.54
C MET A 87 -18.07 -9.02 -3.09
N LEU A 88 -17.10 -8.49 -2.34
CA LEU A 88 -15.69 -8.51 -2.75
C LEU A 88 -15.09 -9.92 -2.68
N GLN A 89 -15.45 -10.71 -1.67
CA GLN A 89 -14.99 -12.09 -1.53
C GLN A 89 -15.50 -12.98 -2.67
N GLU A 90 -16.75 -12.80 -3.11
CA GLU A 90 -17.33 -13.56 -4.23
C GLU A 90 -16.46 -13.46 -5.50
N ILE A 91 -15.91 -12.28 -5.75
CA ILE A 91 -15.04 -12.03 -6.91
C ILE A 91 -13.54 -12.24 -6.60
N GLY A 92 -13.19 -12.85 -5.47
CA GLY A 92 -11.82 -13.23 -5.12
C GLY A 92 -10.91 -12.07 -4.68
N VAL A 93 -11.48 -10.93 -4.30
CA VAL A 93 -10.73 -9.78 -3.78
C VAL A 93 -10.62 -9.91 -2.26
N ASN A 94 -9.40 -9.77 -1.73
CA ASN A 94 -9.11 -9.89 -0.30
C ASN A 94 -8.14 -8.82 0.22
N LEU A 95 -7.99 -7.71 -0.51
CA LEU A 95 -7.25 -6.50 -0.10
C LEU A 95 -8.21 -5.32 -0.18
N ALA A 96 -8.34 -4.54 0.90
CA ALA A 96 -9.16 -3.34 0.93
C ALA A 96 -8.32 -2.13 1.33
N MET A 97 -8.29 -1.10 0.47
CA MET A 97 -7.77 0.21 0.84
C MET A 97 -8.83 0.95 1.65
N ILE A 98 -8.43 1.55 2.76
CA ILE A 98 -9.33 2.17 3.75
C ILE A 98 -8.73 3.52 4.16
N GLY A 99 -9.56 4.56 4.31
CA GLY A 99 -9.09 5.87 4.77
C GLY A 99 -8.17 6.62 3.80
N HIS A 100 -8.23 6.35 2.49
CA HIS A 100 -7.45 7.13 1.52
C HIS A 100 -7.79 8.62 1.64
N SER A 101 -6.79 9.50 1.51
CA SER A 101 -6.92 10.96 1.70
C SER A 101 -8.13 11.60 0.98
N GLU A 102 -8.41 11.20 -0.27
CA GLU A 102 -9.59 11.65 -1.01
C GLU A 102 -10.91 11.29 -0.32
N ARG A 103 -11.02 10.11 0.29
CA ARG A 103 -12.23 9.71 1.03
C ARG A 103 -12.43 10.54 2.30
N ARG A 104 -11.34 10.78 3.04
CA ARG A 104 -11.37 11.62 4.25
C ARG A 104 -11.73 13.07 3.93
N HIS A 105 -11.09 13.66 2.92
CA HIS A 105 -11.19 15.11 2.68
C HIS A 105 -12.26 15.52 1.67
N VAL A 106 -12.61 14.66 0.71
CA VAL A 106 -13.65 14.95 -0.30
C VAL A 106 -14.99 14.35 0.11
N PHE A 107 -14.97 13.11 0.62
CA PHE A 107 -16.19 12.38 1.00
C PHE A 107 -16.51 12.45 2.51
N GLY A 108 -15.63 13.06 3.31
CA GLY A 108 -15.88 13.37 4.71
C GLY A 108 -15.78 12.16 5.66
N GLU A 109 -15.09 11.10 5.25
CA GLU A 109 -14.95 9.91 6.11
C GLU A 109 -14.08 10.19 7.34
N THR A 110 -14.51 9.69 8.48
CA THR A 110 -13.92 9.95 9.81
C THR A 110 -13.05 8.80 10.28
N ASP A 111 -12.10 9.07 11.18
CA ASP A 111 -11.24 8.01 11.77
C ASP A 111 -12.04 6.86 12.40
N ARG A 112 -13.22 7.16 12.97
CA ARG A 112 -14.11 6.15 13.53
C ARG A 112 -14.76 5.27 12.46
N GLU A 113 -15.08 5.82 11.30
CA GLU A 113 -15.59 5.03 10.18
C GLU A 113 -14.48 4.15 9.60
N GLU A 114 -13.25 4.68 9.49
CA GLU A 114 -12.11 3.87 9.08
C GLU A 114 -11.81 2.73 10.06
N GLU A 115 -11.92 2.97 11.37
CA GLU A 115 -11.78 1.92 12.39
C GLU A 115 -12.76 0.76 12.16
N LYS A 116 -14.05 1.08 11.93
CA LYS A 116 -15.07 0.06 11.63
C LYS A 116 -14.73 -0.73 10.36
N LYS A 117 -14.25 -0.06 9.31
CA LYS A 117 -13.86 -0.70 8.05
C LYS A 117 -12.64 -1.59 8.24
N VAL A 118 -11.61 -1.13 8.97
CA VAL A 118 -10.42 -1.94 9.26
C VAL A 118 -10.82 -3.17 10.07
N ALA A 119 -11.60 -3.00 11.14
CA ALA A 119 -12.08 -4.11 11.95
C ALA A 119 -12.88 -5.10 11.10
N LYS A 120 -13.79 -4.61 10.23
CA LYS A 120 -14.57 -5.48 9.35
C LYS A 120 -13.71 -6.22 8.33
N ALA A 121 -12.75 -5.53 7.71
CA ALA A 121 -11.82 -6.13 6.75
C ALA A 121 -11.06 -7.30 7.39
N LEU A 122 -10.43 -7.05 8.53
CA LEU A 122 -9.63 -8.05 9.23
C LEU A 122 -10.51 -9.22 9.73
N ALA A 123 -11.69 -8.95 10.28
CA ALA A 123 -12.65 -9.99 10.70
C ALA A 123 -13.16 -10.84 9.53
N SER A 124 -13.21 -10.27 8.32
CA SER A 124 -13.62 -10.96 7.08
C SER A 124 -12.44 -11.59 6.34
N GLY A 125 -11.25 -11.65 6.96
CA GLY A 125 -10.06 -12.28 6.36
C GLY A 125 -9.40 -11.47 5.24
N PHE A 126 -9.72 -10.18 5.10
CA PHE A 126 -9.02 -9.28 4.18
C PHE A 126 -7.70 -8.83 4.79
N THR A 127 -6.78 -8.45 3.90
CA THR A 127 -5.74 -7.50 4.26
C THR A 127 -6.31 -6.09 4.23
N ALA A 128 -6.17 -5.35 5.33
CA ALA A 128 -6.54 -3.94 5.41
C ALA A 128 -5.32 -3.07 5.09
N LEU A 129 -5.39 -2.24 4.05
CA LEU A 129 -4.42 -1.20 3.76
C LEU A 129 -4.99 0.14 4.25
N LEU A 130 -4.66 0.51 5.49
CA LEU A 130 -5.09 1.77 6.09
C LEU A 130 -4.21 2.93 5.62
N CYS A 131 -4.81 3.89 4.94
CA CYS A 131 -4.15 5.14 4.57
C CYS A 131 -4.27 6.17 5.71
N ILE A 132 -3.16 6.83 5.99
CA ILE A 132 -3.02 7.90 6.99
C ILE A 132 -2.13 9.01 6.43
N GLY A 133 -2.29 10.22 6.92
CA GLY A 133 -1.59 11.37 6.38
C GLY A 133 -2.02 12.67 7.02
N GLU A 134 -1.04 13.56 7.23
CA GLU A 134 -1.28 14.92 7.67
C GLU A 134 -1.55 15.86 6.49
N THR A 135 -2.32 16.90 6.76
CA THR A 135 -2.59 17.97 5.80
C THR A 135 -1.44 18.98 5.73
N ALA A 136 -1.47 19.87 4.72
CA ALA A 136 -0.55 21.00 4.65
C ALA A 136 -0.63 21.89 5.90
N GLN A 137 -1.82 22.03 6.48
CA GLN A 137 -2.07 22.84 7.67
C GLN A 137 -1.48 22.18 8.91
N ASP A 138 -1.68 20.87 9.09
CA ASP A 138 -1.07 20.11 10.20
C ASP A 138 0.45 20.24 10.16
N LYS A 139 1.05 20.07 8.98
CA LYS A 139 2.49 20.27 8.78
C LYS A 139 2.93 21.69 9.13
N ALA A 140 2.19 22.71 8.67
CA ALA A 140 2.51 24.10 8.96
C ALA A 140 2.43 24.45 10.46
N TYR A 141 1.59 23.74 11.21
CA TYR A 141 1.46 23.89 12.66
C TYR A 141 2.37 22.97 13.47
N GLY A 142 3.17 22.12 12.81
CA GLY A 142 4.04 21.16 13.48
C GLY A 142 3.28 20.01 14.14
N LEU A 143 2.09 19.66 13.65
CA LEU A 143 1.19 18.63 14.18
C LEU A 143 1.25 17.30 13.42
N SER A 144 2.22 17.14 12.51
CA SER A 144 2.31 15.94 11.66
C SER A 144 2.32 14.65 12.48
N ASP A 145 3.10 14.60 13.56
CA ASP A 145 3.26 13.39 14.37
C ASP A 145 2.00 13.09 15.19
N GLU A 146 1.37 14.12 15.76
CA GLU A 146 0.11 14.03 16.49
C GLU A 146 -1.02 13.55 15.59
N THR A 147 -1.12 14.09 14.37
CA THR A 147 -2.14 13.68 13.40
C THR A 147 -1.98 12.20 13.02
N LEU A 148 -0.77 11.77 12.65
CA LEU A 148 -0.51 10.37 12.28
C LEU A 148 -0.78 9.42 13.45
N ARG A 149 -0.34 9.78 14.66
CA ARG A 149 -0.58 9.00 15.88
C ARG A 149 -2.06 8.89 16.21
N THR A 150 -2.82 9.98 16.04
CA THR A 150 -4.26 10.02 16.30
C THR A 150 -5.00 9.11 15.32
N GLN A 151 -4.72 9.24 14.02
CA GLN A 151 -5.33 8.40 12.98
C GLN A 151 -5.05 6.91 13.21
N LEU A 152 -3.83 6.55 13.59
CA LEU A 152 -3.47 5.16 13.94
C LEU A 152 -4.18 4.66 15.18
N LYS A 153 -4.15 5.43 16.29
CA LYS A 153 -4.73 5.01 17.56
C LYS A 153 -6.23 4.85 17.49
N ILE A 154 -6.92 5.73 16.75
CA ILE A 154 -8.37 5.60 16.53
C ILE A 154 -8.64 4.48 15.53
N GLY A 155 -8.02 4.52 14.34
CA GLY A 155 -8.27 3.57 13.25
C GLY A 155 -7.97 2.11 13.60
N LEU A 156 -7.15 1.87 14.63
CA LEU A 156 -6.72 0.53 15.05
C LEU A 156 -7.18 0.16 16.47
N HIS A 157 -8.07 0.94 17.09
CA HIS A 157 -8.42 0.79 18.50
C HIS A 157 -8.90 -0.63 18.87
N SER A 158 -9.75 -1.25 18.06
CA SER A 158 -10.31 -2.59 18.35
C SER A 158 -9.44 -3.74 17.83
N ILE A 159 -8.32 -3.44 17.18
CA ILE A 159 -7.53 -4.45 16.48
C ILE A 159 -6.61 -5.18 17.45
N THR A 160 -6.71 -6.51 17.44
CA THR A 160 -5.84 -7.39 18.24
C THR A 160 -4.49 -7.60 17.57
N ARG A 161 -3.51 -8.08 18.33
CA ARG A 161 -2.19 -8.43 17.82
C ARG A 161 -2.28 -9.49 16.71
N GLU A 162 -3.16 -10.46 16.87
CA GLU A 162 -3.36 -11.55 15.93
C GLU A 162 -3.92 -11.04 14.60
N GLN A 163 -4.86 -10.10 14.65
CA GLN A 163 -5.43 -9.47 13.46
C GLN A 163 -4.42 -8.57 12.73
N ALA A 164 -3.47 -7.96 13.44
CA ALA A 164 -2.48 -7.06 12.86
C ALA A 164 -1.55 -7.74 11.84
N ALA A 165 -1.49 -9.08 11.80
CA ALA A 165 -0.77 -9.84 10.77
C ALA A 165 -1.27 -9.55 9.33
N ASN A 166 -2.52 -9.12 9.18
CA ASN A 166 -3.14 -8.74 7.91
C ASN A 166 -3.33 -7.22 7.75
N LEU A 167 -2.65 -6.41 8.56
CA LEU A 167 -2.70 -4.95 8.48
C LEU A 167 -1.50 -4.41 7.72
N TRP A 168 -1.74 -3.52 6.76
CA TRP A 168 -0.74 -2.71 6.08
C TRP A 168 -1.10 -1.23 6.27
N ILE A 169 -0.09 -0.36 6.31
CA ILE A 169 -0.26 1.09 6.39
C ILE A 169 0.27 1.73 5.11
N ALA A 170 -0.46 2.70 4.56
CA ALA A 170 0.04 3.63 3.55
C ALA A 170 0.13 5.03 4.15
N TYR A 171 1.36 5.57 4.20
CA TYR A 171 1.59 6.94 4.61
C TYR A 171 1.48 7.88 3.41
N GLU A 172 0.49 8.75 3.45
CA GLU A 172 0.07 9.65 2.39
C GLU A 172 0.22 11.11 2.86
N PRO A 173 1.40 11.76 2.74
CA PRO A 173 1.51 13.19 3.02
C PRO A 173 0.55 13.94 2.09
N VAL A 174 -0.59 14.40 2.60
CA VAL A 174 -1.74 14.83 1.77
C VAL A 174 -1.35 16.03 0.91
N TRP A 175 -0.50 16.90 1.45
CA TRP A 175 0.07 18.06 0.76
C TRP A 175 1.00 17.70 -0.41
N ALA A 176 1.50 16.47 -0.47
CA ALA A 176 2.38 15.97 -1.53
C ALA A 176 1.62 15.15 -2.60
N ILE A 177 0.31 14.93 -2.46
CA ILE A 177 -0.50 14.12 -3.37
C ILE A 177 -1.26 15.02 -4.37
N GLY A 178 -1.53 14.51 -5.56
CA GLY A 178 -2.34 15.17 -6.59
C GLY A 178 -1.52 15.82 -7.70
N VAL A 179 -2.21 16.48 -8.64
CA VAL A 179 -1.58 17.09 -9.83
C VAL A 179 -0.56 18.17 -9.50
N ASN A 180 -0.76 18.87 -8.39
CA ASN A 180 0.08 19.98 -7.92
C ASN A 180 0.89 19.65 -6.66
N GLY A 181 0.90 18.37 -6.24
CA GLY A 181 1.65 17.93 -5.07
C GLY A 181 3.15 18.01 -5.30
N VAL A 182 3.88 18.57 -4.34
CA VAL A 182 5.35 18.56 -4.34
C VAL A 182 5.81 17.29 -3.65
N PRO A 183 6.69 16.48 -4.27
CA PRO A 183 7.24 15.29 -3.61
C PRO A 183 7.86 15.65 -2.26
N ALA A 184 7.60 14.84 -1.24
CA ALA A 184 8.31 15.00 0.01
C ALA A 184 9.77 14.56 -0.17
N ASP A 185 10.67 15.26 0.53
CA ASP A 185 12.04 14.82 0.73
C ASP A 185 12.06 13.42 1.39
N GLU A 186 13.01 12.57 1.00
CA GLU A 186 13.10 11.20 1.49
C GLU A 186 13.36 11.11 3.00
N HIS A 187 14.09 12.06 3.58
CA HIS A 187 14.33 12.10 5.02
C HIS A 187 13.07 12.49 5.78
N TYR A 188 12.31 13.46 5.26
CA TYR A 188 10.99 13.76 5.84
C TYR A 188 10.07 12.54 5.77
N ALA A 189 10.06 11.81 4.65
CA ALA A 189 9.27 10.60 4.51
C ALA A 189 9.70 9.53 5.53
N ASP A 190 11.00 9.30 5.71
CA ASP A 190 11.53 8.33 6.67
C ASP A 190 11.22 8.70 8.14
N GLU A 191 11.35 9.98 8.50
CA GLU A 191 11.02 10.47 9.84
C GLU A 191 9.56 10.17 10.22
N ARG A 192 8.65 10.40 9.29
CA ARG A 192 7.21 10.13 9.49
C ARG A 192 6.93 8.63 9.53
N HIS A 193 7.60 7.83 8.68
CA HIS A 193 7.52 6.36 8.77
C HIS A 193 8.03 5.82 10.10
N ARG A 194 9.10 6.39 10.65
CA ARG A 194 9.60 6.03 11.98
C ARG A 194 8.52 6.28 13.05
N VAL A 195 7.89 7.45 13.04
CA VAL A 195 6.79 7.76 13.97
C VAL A 195 5.64 6.76 13.84
N ILE A 196 5.28 6.36 12.62
CA ILE A 196 4.27 5.33 12.37
C ILE A 196 4.71 3.99 12.95
N LYS A 197 5.93 3.53 12.65
CA LYS A 197 6.49 2.26 13.17
C LYS A 197 6.58 2.23 14.70
N ASP A 198 6.98 3.33 15.32
CA ASP A 198 7.04 3.47 16.78
C ASP A 198 5.63 3.36 17.37
N THR A 199 4.65 4.02 16.75
CA THR A 199 3.24 3.96 17.18
C THR A 199 2.66 2.55 17.04
N LEU A 200 2.97 1.85 15.95
CA LEU A 200 2.56 0.46 15.75
C LEU A 200 3.21 -0.46 16.79
N SER A 201 4.45 -0.19 17.18
CA SER A 201 5.16 -0.91 18.24
C SER A 201 4.56 -0.65 19.62
N GLU A 202 4.09 0.57 19.90
CA GLU A 202 3.33 0.89 21.11
C GLU A 202 2.00 0.10 21.16
N LEU A 203 1.28 0.03 20.04
CA LEU A 203 -0.05 -0.60 19.95
C LEU A 203 0.00 -2.13 20.00
N PHE A 204 0.92 -2.73 19.25
CA PHE A 204 0.95 -4.18 19.05
C PHE A 204 2.15 -4.86 19.72
N GLY A 205 3.05 -4.10 20.33
CA GLY A 205 4.26 -4.60 20.99
C GLY A 205 5.46 -4.75 20.05
N PRO A 206 6.65 -5.01 20.61
CA PRO A 206 7.93 -4.99 19.90
C PRO A 206 8.13 -6.16 18.93
N GLU A 207 7.28 -7.18 19.00
CA GLU A 207 7.29 -8.29 18.06
C GLU A 207 6.45 -7.92 16.84
N THR A 208 5.16 -7.67 17.00
CA THR A 208 4.23 -7.47 15.87
C THR A 208 4.31 -6.09 15.22
N GLY A 209 4.44 -5.01 16.01
CA GLY A 209 4.38 -3.65 15.50
C GLY A 209 5.42 -3.31 14.42
N PRO A 210 6.71 -3.65 14.61
CA PRO A 210 7.74 -3.39 13.62
C PRO A 210 7.55 -4.12 12.28
N ASP A 211 6.87 -5.27 12.28
CA ASP A 211 6.69 -6.14 11.11
C ASP A 211 5.48 -5.75 10.24
N ILE A 212 4.60 -4.87 10.72
CA ILE A 212 3.48 -4.33 9.94
C ILE A 212 4.05 -3.48 8.78
N PRO A 213 3.77 -3.81 7.50
CA PRO A 213 4.27 -3.05 6.35
C PRO A 213 3.79 -1.60 6.37
N VAL A 214 4.72 -0.65 6.18
CA VAL A 214 4.41 0.77 6.00
C VAL A 214 4.94 1.24 4.65
N LEU A 215 4.01 1.59 3.76
CA LEU A 215 4.29 2.01 2.39
C LEU A 215 4.25 3.53 2.27
N TYR A 216 5.14 4.09 1.45
CA TYR A 216 5.05 5.50 1.09
C TYR A 216 4.06 5.70 -0.07
N GLY A 217 3.01 6.49 0.18
CA GLY A 217 1.92 6.81 -0.75
C GLY A 217 1.95 8.23 -1.33
N GLY A 218 3.05 8.98 -1.16
CA GLY A 218 3.19 10.32 -1.75
C GLY A 218 3.41 10.32 -3.27
N SER A 219 3.78 11.46 -3.85
CA SER A 219 4.07 11.59 -5.29
C SER A 219 5.38 10.89 -5.70
N VAL A 220 5.31 9.57 -5.81
CA VAL A 220 6.42 8.71 -6.26
C VAL A 220 6.58 8.77 -7.78
N ASN A 221 7.81 8.91 -8.24
CA ASN A 221 8.23 8.96 -9.64
C ASN A 221 9.54 8.17 -9.84
N PRO A 222 9.96 7.92 -11.09
CA PRO A 222 11.21 7.19 -11.36
C PRO A 222 12.45 7.81 -10.71
N GLU A 223 12.46 9.12 -10.51
CA GLU A 223 13.61 9.86 -9.97
C GLU A 223 13.74 9.68 -8.44
N ASN A 224 12.64 9.70 -7.69
CA ASN A 224 12.66 9.63 -6.22
C ASN A 224 12.44 8.22 -5.66
N ALA A 225 11.85 7.29 -6.42
CA ALA A 225 11.62 5.92 -5.96
C ALA A 225 12.89 5.21 -5.45
N PRO A 226 14.07 5.35 -6.11
CA PRO A 226 15.31 4.77 -5.60
C PRO A 226 15.77 5.34 -4.26
N LEU A 227 15.53 6.64 -4.02
CA LEU A 227 15.93 7.31 -2.77
C LEU A 227 15.03 6.87 -1.62
N LEU A 228 13.71 6.90 -1.86
CA LEU A 228 12.70 6.51 -0.88
C LEU A 228 12.86 5.06 -0.43
N ILE A 229 13.06 4.11 -1.35
CA ILE A 229 13.12 2.70 -0.97
C ILE A 229 14.36 2.34 -0.15
N GLN A 230 15.40 3.16 -0.20
CA GLN A 230 16.62 2.97 0.59
C GLN A 230 16.44 3.44 2.04
N MET A 231 15.43 4.27 2.32
CA MET A 231 15.14 4.74 3.68
C MET A 231 14.77 3.59 4.62
N PRO A 232 15.31 3.55 5.85
CA PRO A 232 15.21 2.39 6.72
C PRO A 232 13.77 2.03 7.14
N HIS A 233 12.87 2.99 7.28
CA HIS A 233 11.51 2.74 7.78
C HIS A 233 10.46 2.55 6.68
N ILE A 234 10.86 2.66 5.40
CA ILE A 234 9.97 2.49 4.25
C ILE A 234 10.02 1.03 3.75
N ASP A 235 8.89 0.33 3.78
CA ASP A 235 8.82 -1.09 3.38
C ASP A 235 8.41 -1.29 1.92
N GLY A 236 7.92 -0.23 1.27
CA GLY A 236 7.50 -0.28 -0.11
C GLY A 236 6.88 1.02 -0.59
N LEU A 237 6.41 1.01 -1.83
CA LEU A 237 5.91 2.19 -2.53
C LEU A 237 4.48 1.95 -3.01
N PHE A 238 3.59 2.89 -2.69
CA PHE A 238 2.21 2.92 -3.16
C PHE A 238 2.04 4.08 -4.14
N ILE A 239 2.13 3.75 -5.43
CA ILE A 239 2.40 4.72 -6.49
C ILE A 239 1.11 5.09 -7.22
N GLY A 240 0.88 6.39 -7.40
CA GLY A 240 -0.21 6.90 -8.23
C GLY A 240 0.11 6.86 -9.73
N ARG A 241 -0.03 8.02 -10.39
CA ARG A 241 0.04 8.21 -11.85
C ARG A 241 1.24 7.55 -12.54
N SER A 242 2.41 7.55 -11.91
CA SER A 242 3.64 6.97 -12.47
C SER A 242 3.54 5.44 -12.70
N ALA A 243 2.59 4.78 -12.04
CA ALA A 243 2.35 3.34 -12.12
C ALA A 243 1.09 2.95 -12.91
N TRP A 244 0.37 3.90 -13.53
CA TRP A 244 -0.86 3.61 -14.30
C TRP A 244 -0.59 3.10 -15.72
N ASP A 245 0.67 3.03 -16.10
CA ASP A 245 1.16 2.37 -17.31
C ASP A 245 2.04 1.18 -16.90
N ALA A 246 1.81 0.01 -17.49
CA ALA A 246 2.41 -1.24 -17.02
C ALA A 246 3.92 -1.27 -17.24
N ASP A 247 4.40 -0.75 -18.37
CA ASP A 247 5.82 -0.68 -18.70
C ASP A 247 6.55 0.30 -17.76
N ARG A 248 5.96 1.47 -17.49
CA ARG A 248 6.51 2.42 -16.52
C ARG A 248 6.51 1.86 -15.09
N PHE A 249 5.45 1.16 -14.68
CA PHE A 249 5.40 0.57 -13.35
C PHE A 249 6.47 -0.51 -13.19
N ASN A 250 6.59 -1.42 -14.16
CA ASN A 250 7.64 -2.43 -14.20
C ASN A 250 9.05 -1.81 -14.19
N ALA A 251 9.27 -0.71 -14.92
CA ALA A 251 10.56 -0.01 -14.90
C ALA A 251 10.93 0.50 -13.50
N ILE A 252 9.97 1.07 -12.76
CA ILE A 252 10.18 1.47 -11.36
C ILE A 252 10.49 0.23 -10.50
N ILE A 253 9.67 -0.83 -10.58
CA ILE A 253 9.86 -2.08 -9.83
C ILE A 253 11.29 -2.62 -10.03
N ARG A 254 11.75 -2.74 -11.28
CA ARG A 254 13.08 -3.26 -11.61
C ARG A 254 14.22 -2.36 -11.13
N THR A 255 13.97 -1.06 -11.03
CA THR A 255 14.95 -0.11 -10.47
C THR A 255 15.08 -0.27 -8.97
N VAL A 256 13.97 -0.43 -8.24
CA VAL A 256 13.98 -0.43 -6.77
C VAL A 256 14.24 -1.80 -6.14
N LEU A 257 13.86 -2.90 -6.81
CA LEU A 257 14.00 -4.26 -6.29
C LEU A 257 15.44 -4.62 -5.84
N PRO A 258 16.50 -4.40 -6.65
CA PRO A 258 17.86 -4.71 -6.22
C PRO A 258 18.36 -3.80 -5.08
N LEU A 259 17.88 -2.56 -5.00
CA LEU A 259 18.24 -1.61 -3.94
C LEU A 259 17.66 -2.06 -2.59
N PHE A 260 16.40 -2.50 -2.58
CA PHE A 260 15.76 -3.05 -1.39
C PHE A 260 16.48 -4.30 -0.88
N GLY A 261 16.88 -5.21 -1.78
CA GLY A 261 17.68 -6.39 -1.43
C GLY A 261 19.05 -6.03 -0.83
N SER A 262 19.73 -5.02 -1.38
CA SER A 262 21.04 -4.57 -0.89
C SER A 262 20.97 -3.94 0.51
N ARG A 263 19.91 -3.14 0.76
CA ARG A 263 19.62 -2.55 2.08
C ARG A 263 19.46 -3.62 3.16
N LYS A 264 18.84 -4.75 2.84
CA LYS A 264 18.68 -5.88 3.77
C LYS A 264 20.01 -6.51 4.15
N ASN A 265 20.85 -6.81 3.18
CA ASN A 265 22.16 -7.44 3.43
C ASN A 265 23.07 -6.55 4.27
N ALA A 266 22.97 -5.23 4.13
CA ALA A 266 23.67 -4.28 4.99
C ALA A 266 23.13 -4.26 6.44
N ALA A 267 21.83 -4.55 6.64
CA ALA A 267 21.19 -4.59 7.95
C ALA A 267 21.20 -5.99 8.62
N SER A 268 21.40 -7.07 7.83
CA SER A 268 21.47 -8.46 8.28
C SER A 268 22.22 -9.31 7.23
N PRO A 269 23.46 -9.79 7.48
CA PRO A 269 24.31 -10.42 6.46
C PRO A 269 23.89 -11.77 5.86
N LEU A 270 22.62 -12.22 5.96
CA LEU A 270 22.22 -13.58 5.57
C LEU A 270 20.86 -13.64 4.83
N SER A 271 20.87 -13.61 3.50
CA SER A 271 20.29 -14.61 2.57
C SER A 271 20.29 -14.10 1.11
N ASP A 272 21.07 -14.74 0.24
CA ASP A 272 21.29 -14.37 -1.17
C ASP A 272 20.28 -15.05 -2.13
N SER A 273 18.99 -14.68 -2.10
CA SER A 273 18.02 -15.18 -3.10
C SER A 273 17.61 -14.17 -4.18
N CYS A 274 17.91 -12.88 -4.00
CA CYS A 274 17.45 -11.80 -4.91
C CYS A 274 18.51 -11.32 -5.92
N LYS A 275 19.66 -12.03 -6.03
CA LYS A 275 20.73 -11.71 -7.00
C LYS A 275 20.68 -12.68 -8.18
N SER A 276 19.95 -12.35 -9.24
CA SER A 276 20.36 -12.79 -10.58
C SER A 276 19.71 -11.92 -11.65
N GLN A 277 20.53 -11.11 -12.33
CA GLN A 277 20.52 -10.83 -13.78
C GLN A 277 21.43 -9.64 -14.07
N LYS A 278 22.72 -9.83 -13.86
CA LYS A 278 23.78 -9.12 -14.59
C LYS A 278 24.87 -10.16 -14.82
N GLU A 279 25.11 -10.48 -16.09
CA GLU A 279 26.16 -11.35 -16.65
C GLU A 279 25.63 -12.59 -17.35
N GLU A 280 25.11 -12.41 -18.57
CA GLU A 280 25.33 -13.35 -19.68
C GLU A 280 25.01 -12.65 -21.01
N ILE A 281 25.88 -11.70 -21.38
CA ILE A 281 26.13 -11.36 -22.80
C ILE A 281 27.65 -11.27 -22.92
N ARG A 282 28.26 -12.36 -23.35
CA ARG A 282 29.55 -12.41 -24.03
C ARG A 282 29.36 -13.21 -25.30
#